data_AF-A0A2Z6S5D6-F1
#
_entry.id   AF-A0A2Z6S5D6-F1
#
_cell.length_a   1.000
_cell.length_b   1.000
_cell.length_c   1.000
_cell.angle_alpha   90.00
_cell.angle_beta   90.00
_cell.angle_gamma   90.00
#
_symmetry.space_group_name_H-M   'P 1'
#
loop_
_entity.id
_entity.type
_entity.pdbx_description
1 polymer ?
#
loop_
_entity_poly.entity_id
_entity_poly.type
_entity_poly.pdbx_seq_one_letter_code
_entity_poly.pdbx_strand_id
1 'polypeptide(L)'
;MIEESTYPQSLFIKYFDTKRTFYYEIIKERTYPLTKQLCYTKKSNHLIPHNYVIKTTYGKAKHVVKYSIEYVESKPLFKVQFGINLINKVQSSKSSTDAACKYYQELKEESAAKISGPLLFSLKLSNVEKVRKTRSLDKICPFSEISNTTK
;
A
#
# COMPACT_ATOMS: atom_id res chain seq x y z
N MET A 1 8.54 -7.04 -13.67
CA MET A 1 7.33 -7.74 -13.16
C MET A 1 6.16 -7.33 -14.01
N ILE A 2 5.21 -8.23 -14.22
CA ILE A 2 4.02 -8.09 -15.04
C ILE A 2 2.82 -8.00 -14.10
N GLU A 3 1.92 -7.05 -14.35
CA GLU A 3 0.65 -6.89 -13.64
C GLU A 3 -0.49 -7.45 -14.49
N GLU A 4 -1.19 -8.43 -13.94
CA GLU A 4 -2.40 -9.02 -14.51
C GLU A 4 -3.57 -8.60 -13.62
N SER A 5 -4.39 -7.66 -14.14
CA SER A 5 -5.37 -6.92 -13.35
C SER A 5 -6.47 -6.35 -14.24
N THR A 6 -7.71 -6.51 -13.78
CA THR A 6 -8.90 -5.79 -14.27
C THR A 6 -9.39 -4.81 -13.21
N TYR A 7 -8.49 -4.19 -12.45
CA TYR A 7 -8.85 -3.19 -11.44
C TYR A 7 -9.39 -1.91 -12.11
N PRO A 8 -10.54 -1.34 -11.64
CA PRO A 8 -11.23 -1.62 -10.39
C PRO A 8 -12.38 -2.64 -10.48
N GLN A 9 -12.64 -3.27 -11.63
CA GLN A 9 -13.69 -4.28 -11.78
C GLN A 9 -13.43 -5.52 -10.88
N SER A 10 -12.17 -5.94 -10.77
CA SER A 10 -11.73 -6.95 -9.81
C SER A 10 -10.82 -6.34 -8.75
N LEU A 11 -11.00 -6.74 -7.49
CA LEU A 11 -10.13 -6.37 -6.37
C LEU A 11 -8.86 -7.23 -6.30
N PHE A 12 -8.81 -8.31 -7.08
CA PHE A 12 -7.70 -9.25 -7.11
C PHE A 12 -6.73 -8.89 -8.22
N ILE A 13 -5.45 -8.79 -7.86
CA ILE A 13 -4.37 -8.43 -8.77
C ILE A 13 -3.25 -9.45 -8.62
N LYS A 14 -2.81 -10.00 -9.75
CA LYS A 14 -1.66 -10.90 -9.79
C LYS A 14 -0.46 -10.14 -10.34
N TYR A 15 0.66 -10.19 -9.63
CA TYR A 15 1.88 -9.48 -10.00
C TYR A 15 3.07 -10.43 -9.93
N PHE A 16 3.72 -10.67 -11.06
CA PHE A 16 4.69 -11.76 -11.16
C PHE A 16 5.86 -11.46 -12.08
N ASP A 17 6.92 -12.23 -11.93
CA ASP A 17 7.98 -12.39 -12.90
C ASP A 17 8.35 -13.88 -12.99
N THR A 18 9.45 -14.20 -13.64
CA THR A 18 9.92 -15.59 -13.79
C THR A 18 10.31 -16.26 -12.48
N LYS A 19 10.51 -15.49 -11.39
CA LYS A 19 11.02 -15.99 -10.10
C LYS A 19 9.98 -15.94 -8.99
N ARG A 20 9.07 -14.96 -9.01
CA ARG A 20 8.18 -14.65 -7.88
C ARG A 20 6.78 -14.28 -8.37
N THR A 21 5.79 -14.62 -7.57
CA THR A 21 4.39 -14.26 -7.79
C THR A 21 3.78 -13.74 -6.51
N PHE A 22 3.07 -12.62 -6.63
CA PHE A 22 2.29 -12.00 -5.58
C PHE A 22 0.84 -11.95 -6.01
N TYR A 23 -0.04 -12.30 -5.09
CA TYR A 23 -1.48 -12.11 -5.23
C TYR A 23 -1.90 -11.04 -4.24
N TYR A 24 -2.49 -9.97 -4.74
CA TYR A 24 -3.00 -8.86 -3.94
C TYR A 24 -4.52 -8.88 -3.98
N GLU A 25 -5.11 -8.58 -2.83
CA GLU A 25 -6.52 -8.29 -2.67
C GLU A 25 -6.63 -6.87 -2.09
N ILE A 26 -7.20 -5.95 -2.87
CA ILE A 26 -7.39 -4.56 -2.47
C ILE A 26 -8.62 -4.47 -1.56
N ILE A 27 -8.40 -4.39 -0.25
CA ILE A 27 -9.49 -4.31 0.74
C ILE A 27 -10.01 -2.86 0.87
N LYS A 28 -9.08 -1.89 0.96
CA LYS A 28 -9.40 -0.45 1.00
C LYS A 28 -8.37 0.32 0.17
N GLU A 29 -8.79 0.86 -0.96
CA GLU A 29 -7.92 1.61 -1.89
C GLU A 29 -7.52 2.99 -1.36
N ARG A 30 -8.51 3.73 -0.83
CA ARG A 30 -8.47 5.10 -0.28
C ARG A 30 -7.69 6.13 -1.13
N THR A 31 -7.72 7.40 -0.73
CA THR A 31 -7.14 8.52 -1.50
C THR A 31 -5.74 8.88 -1.04
N TYR A 32 -5.05 9.70 -1.83
CA TYR A 32 -3.87 10.40 -1.34
C TYR A 32 -4.26 11.45 -0.30
N PRO A 33 -3.43 11.69 0.72
CA PRO A 33 -3.66 12.81 1.64
C PRO A 33 -3.50 14.14 0.89
N LEU A 34 -3.94 15.25 1.51
CA LEU A 34 -3.82 16.59 0.94
C LEU A 34 -2.36 16.91 0.57
N THR A 35 -2.15 17.80 -0.40
CA THR A 35 -0.83 18.11 -0.99
C THR A 35 0.25 18.39 0.07
N LYS A 36 -0.10 19.06 1.16
CA LYS A 36 0.79 19.40 2.28
C LYS A 36 1.30 18.19 3.09
N GLN A 37 0.67 17.03 2.94
CA GLN A 37 0.95 15.80 3.69
C GLN A 37 1.41 14.65 2.77
N LEU A 38 1.63 14.90 1.49
CA LEU A 38 2.06 13.88 0.53
C LEU A 38 3.44 13.34 0.89
N CYS A 39 3.55 12.01 1.00
CA CYS A 39 4.82 11.31 1.19
C CYS A 39 5.08 10.39 0.01
N TYR A 40 6.36 10.16 -0.27
CA TYR A 40 6.82 9.37 -1.40
C TYR A 40 7.73 8.23 -0.97
N THR A 41 7.73 7.13 -1.72
CA THR A 41 8.76 6.09 -1.58
C THR A 41 10.11 6.62 -2.06
N LYS A 42 11.18 6.50 -1.24
CA LYS A 42 12.51 7.09 -1.53
C LYS A 42 13.11 6.82 -2.92
N LYS A 43 12.90 5.63 -3.50
CA LYS A 43 13.58 5.21 -4.75
C LYS A 43 12.74 5.37 -6.02
N SER A 44 11.42 5.35 -5.90
CA SER A 44 10.51 5.25 -7.05
C SER A 44 9.46 6.34 -7.08
N ASN A 45 9.51 7.29 -6.12
CA ASN A 45 8.59 8.42 -6.00
C ASN A 45 7.10 8.04 -6.11
N HIS A 46 6.73 6.83 -5.70
CA HIS A 46 5.33 6.44 -5.60
C HIS A 46 4.71 7.17 -4.42
N LEU A 47 3.58 7.83 -4.68
CA LEU A 47 2.77 8.48 -3.67
C LEU A 47 2.25 7.43 -2.67
N ILE A 48 2.32 7.75 -1.38
CA ILE A 48 1.85 6.88 -0.32
C ILE A 48 0.37 7.19 -0.05
N PRO A 49 -0.54 6.21 -0.25
CA PRO A 49 -1.96 6.41 -0.01
C PRO A 49 -2.27 6.50 1.48
N HIS A 50 -3.24 7.34 1.84
CA HIS A 50 -3.74 7.40 3.20
C HIS A 50 -4.74 6.28 3.42
N ASN A 51 -4.60 5.59 4.57
CA ASN A 51 -5.65 4.71 5.09
C ASN A 51 -5.87 3.45 4.21
N TYR A 52 -4.87 3.12 3.40
CA TYR A 52 -4.83 1.98 2.50
C TYR A 52 -4.77 0.64 3.23
N VAL A 53 -5.49 -0.37 2.74
CA VAL A 53 -5.48 -1.73 3.31
C VAL A 53 -5.49 -2.75 2.18
N ILE A 54 -4.58 -3.71 2.26
CA ILE A 54 -4.49 -4.83 1.33
C ILE A 54 -4.20 -6.12 2.06
N LYS A 55 -4.48 -7.22 1.39
CA LYS A 55 -4.00 -8.54 1.76
C LYS A 55 -3.12 -9.05 0.62
N THR A 56 -1.95 -9.55 0.98
CA THR A 56 -0.97 -10.06 0.04
C THR A 56 -0.73 -11.53 0.35
N THR A 57 -0.78 -12.35 -0.68
CA THR A 57 -0.40 -13.77 -0.63
C THR A 57 0.83 -13.99 -1.51
N TYR A 58 1.87 -14.60 -0.95
CA TYR A 58 3.11 -14.84 -1.67
C TYR A 58 3.90 -16.04 -1.11
N GLY A 59 4.91 -16.45 -1.88
CA GLY A 59 5.80 -17.56 -1.51
C GLY A 59 5.16 -18.94 -1.68
N LYS A 60 5.98 -19.99 -1.60
CA LYS A 60 5.53 -21.38 -1.77
C LYS A 60 4.60 -21.83 -0.65
N ALA A 61 4.85 -21.35 0.57
CA ALA A 61 4.00 -21.60 1.74
C ALA A 61 2.71 -20.77 1.75
N LYS A 62 2.44 -19.97 0.70
CA LYS A 62 1.25 -19.11 0.56
C LYS A 62 1.01 -18.24 1.80
N HIS A 63 2.06 -17.53 2.26
CA HIS A 63 1.94 -16.63 3.40
C HIS A 63 0.85 -15.60 3.12
N VAL A 64 -0.11 -15.49 4.02
CA VAL A 64 -1.19 -14.50 3.96
C VAL A 64 -0.88 -13.40 4.95
N VAL A 65 -0.69 -12.19 4.45
CA VAL A 65 -0.28 -11.04 5.25
C VAL A 65 -1.15 -9.85 4.90
N LYS A 66 -1.63 -9.14 5.92
CA LYS A 66 -2.40 -7.92 5.74
C LYS A 66 -1.50 -6.72 5.98
N TYR A 67 -1.49 -5.81 5.01
CA TYR A 67 -0.72 -4.57 5.07
C TYR A 67 -1.68 -3.40 5.14
N SER A 68 -1.36 -2.42 5.97
CA SER A 68 -2.13 -1.17 6.02
C SER A 68 -1.24 0.04 6.22
N ILE A 69 -1.65 1.16 5.64
CA ILE A 69 -0.97 2.44 5.78
C ILE A 69 -1.98 3.41 6.35
N GLU A 70 -1.64 4.08 7.44
CA GLU A 70 -2.46 5.11 8.06
C GLU A 70 -1.60 6.36 8.24
N TYR A 71 -2.16 7.55 8.05
CA TYR A 71 -1.42 8.77 8.42
C TYR A 71 -1.78 9.15 9.85
N VAL A 72 -0.75 9.28 10.69
CA VAL A 72 -0.85 9.77 12.07
C VAL A 72 0.04 11.01 12.15
N GLU A 73 -0.52 12.14 12.57
CA GLU A 73 0.21 13.42 12.66
C GLU A 73 0.93 13.79 11.35
N SER A 74 0.23 13.64 10.21
CA SER A 74 0.76 13.89 8.86
C SER A 74 1.90 12.96 8.40
N LYS A 75 2.20 11.88 9.15
CA LYS A 75 3.24 10.90 8.77
C LYS A 75 2.63 9.52 8.52
N PRO A 76 3.07 8.79 7.48
CA PRO A 76 2.57 7.44 7.21
C PRO A 76 3.12 6.44 8.23
N LEU A 77 2.20 5.73 8.87
CA LEU A 77 2.42 4.57 9.72
C LEU A 77 2.12 3.31 8.92
N PHE A 78 3.16 2.54 8.63
CA PHE A 78 3.11 1.28 7.91
C PHE A 78 2.90 0.15 8.92
N LYS A 79 1.81 -0.61 8.78
CA LYS A 79 1.47 -1.74 9.66
C LYS A 79 1.42 -3.04 8.86
N VAL A 80 1.90 -4.10 9.46
CA VAL A 80 1.89 -5.47 8.92
C VAL A 80 1.21 -6.36 9.95
N GLN A 81 0.21 -7.13 9.53
CA GLN A 81 -0.47 -8.12 10.35
C GLN A 81 -0.32 -9.50 9.71
N PHE A 82 0.09 -10.50 10.47
CA PHE A 82 0.47 -11.83 9.98
C PHE A 82 0.24 -12.91 11.03
N GLY A 83 0.54 -14.16 10.67
CA GLY A 83 0.35 -15.32 11.54
C GLY A 83 -1.10 -15.80 11.57
N ILE A 84 -1.38 -16.74 12.48
CA ILE A 84 -2.71 -17.33 12.64
C ILE A 84 -3.71 -16.21 12.99
N ASN A 85 -4.79 -16.12 12.22
CA ASN A 85 -5.83 -15.11 12.37
C ASN A 85 -5.33 -13.65 12.33
N LEU A 86 -4.16 -13.38 11.74
CA LEU A 86 -3.55 -12.04 11.65
C LEU A 86 -3.32 -11.37 13.02
N ILE A 87 -3.10 -12.16 14.07
CA ILE A 87 -2.92 -11.67 15.44
C ILE A 87 -1.59 -10.94 15.61
N ASN A 88 -0.52 -11.42 14.96
CA ASN A 88 0.80 -10.82 15.09
C ASN A 88 0.86 -9.52 14.31
N LYS A 89 1.49 -8.48 14.89
CA LYS A 89 1.56 -7.16 14.28
C LYS A 89 2.93 -6.51 14.48
N VAL A 90 3.45 -5.93 13.40
CA VAL A 90 4.56 -4.99 13.46
C VAL A 90 4.19 -3.68 12.78
N GLN A 91 4.88 -2.60 13.15
CA GLN A 91 4.67 -1.29 12.54
C GLN A 91 5.94 -0.47 12.45
N SER A 92 5.95 0.47 11.50
CA SER A 92 7.01 1.45 11.32
C SER A 92 6.46 2.79 10.85
N SER A 93 6.93 3.86 11.46
CA SER A 93 6.76 5.24 10.98
C SER A 93 7.91 5.68 10.05
N LYS A 94 8.94 4.83 9.86
CA LYS A 94 10.12 5.17 9.06
C LYS A 94 9.89 4.92 7.57
N SER A 95 9.43 3.72 7.21
CA SER A 95 9.13 3.34 5.82
C SER A 95 8.43 1.98 5.74
N SER A 96 7.83 1.67 4.59
CA SER A 96 7.33 0.33 4.27
C SER A 96 8.44 -0.74 4.28
N THR A 97 9.67 -0.37 3.88
CA THR A 97 10.82 -1.28 3.93
C THR A 97 11.21 -1.61 5.37
N ASP A 98 11.22 -0.62 6.27
CA ASP A 98 11.50 -0.84 7.69
C ASP A 98 10.43 -1.73 8.35
N ALA A 99 9.15 -1.50 8.04
CA ALA A 99 8.06 -2.38 8.48
C ALA A 99 8.22 -3.82 7.96
N ALA A 100 8.61 -3.99 6.69
CA ALA A 100 8.89 -5.31 6.11
C ALA A 100 10.08 -6.00 6.80
N CYS A 101 11.16 -5.26 7.08
CA CYS A 101 12.31 -5.81 7.82
C CYS A 101 11.91 -6.33 9.20
N LYS A 102 11.12 -5.56 9.97
CA LYS A 102 10.61 -6.00 11.28
C LYS A 102 9.77 -7.26 11.15
N TYR A 103 8.92 -7.32 10.13
CA TYR A 103 8.11 -8.50 9.87
C TYR A 103 8.97 -9.75 9.59
N TYR A 104 10.01 -9.64 8.76
CA TYR A 104 10.93 -10.74 8.51
C TYR A 104 11.74 -11.17 9.74
N GLN A 105 12.10 -10.20 10.61
CA GLN A 105 12.76 -10.50 11.89
C GLN A 105 11.86 -11.36 12.79
N GLU A 106 10.58 -11.02 12.89
CA GLU A 106 9.60 -11.81 13.66
C GLU A 106 9.38 -13.21 13.08
N LEU A 107 9.51 -13.38 11.76
CA LEU A 107 9.43 -14.70 11.12
C LEU A 107 10.65 -15.59 11.36
N LYS A 108 11.75 -15.06 11.92
CA LYS A 108 13.04 -15.75 12.06
C LYS A 108 13.58 -16.34 10.75
N GLU A 109 13.19 -15.77 9.60
CA GLU A 109 13.68 -16.20 8.29
C GLU A 109 15.04 -15.54 8.02
N GLU A 110 16.13 -16.16 8.49
CA GLU A 110 17.50 -15.65 8.32
C GLU A 110 17.98 -15.64 6.85
N SER A 111 17.34 -16.40 5.95
CA SER A 111 17.80 -16.62 4.57
C SER A 111 16.83 -16.15 3.47
N ALA A 112 15.66 -15.60 3.81
CA ALA A 112 14.72 -15.14 2.80
C ALA A 112 15.23 -13.83 2.16
N ALA A 113 15.47 -13.86 0.85
CA ALA A 113 15.81 -12.67 0.08
C ALA A 113 14.78 -11.56 0.36
N LYS A 114 15.15 -10.58 1.19
CA LYS A 114 14.27 -9.55 1.75
C LYS A 114 13.40 -8.94 0.65
N ILE A 115 12.11 -9.25 0.65
CA ILE A 115 11.18 -8.71 -0.35
C ILE A 115 11.06 -7.21 -0.10
N SER A 116 11.04 -6.44 -1.18
CA SER A 116 10.91 -4.99 -1.11
C SER A 116 9.63 -4.60 -0.38
N GLY A 117 9.72 -3.74 0.65
CA GLY A 117 8.55 -3.22 1.35
C GLY A 117 7.48 -2.63 0.42
N PRO A 118 7.84 -1.75 -0.54
CA PRO A 118 6.89 -1.27 -1.56
C PRO A 118 6.19 -2.37 -2.37
N LEU A 119 6.85 -3.51 -2.64
CA LEU A 119 6.19 -4.65 -3.28
C LEU A 119 5.18 -5.31 -2.35
N LEU A 120 5.53 -5.55 -1.08
CA LEU A 120 4.63 -6.18 -0.11
C LEU A 120 3.39 -5.32 0.15
N PHE A 121 3.56 -4.00 0.22
CA PHE A 121 2.51 -3.00 0.33
C PHE A 121 1.83 -2.66 -1.01
N SER A 122 2.13 -3.39 -2.09
CA SER A 122 1.58 -3.20 -3.45
C SER A 122 1.66 -1.75 -3.99
N LEU A 123 2.62 -0.95 -3.51
CA LEU A 123 2.80 0.46 -3.90
C LEU A 123 3.35 0.63 -5.32
N LYS A 124 3.65 -0.48 -6.00
CA LYS A 124 4.15 -0.51 -7.38
C LYS A 124 3.07 -0.89 -8.41
N LEU A 125 1.83 -1.14 -7.98
CA LEU A 125 0.74 -1.51 -8.89
C LEU A 125 0.24 -0.29 -9.66
N SER A 126 0.36 -0.36 -10.97
CA SER A 126 0.07 0.76 -11.87
C SER A 126 -1.43 1.00 -12.04
N ASN A 127 -2.26 -0.05 -12.10
CA ASN A 127 -3.71 0.15 -12.26
C ASN A 127 -4.33 0.79 -11.01
N VAL A 128 -3.89 0.37 -9.81
CA VAL A 128 -4.34 0.97 -8.54
C VAL A 128 -3.90 2.43 -8.45
N GLU A 129 -2.68 2.77 -8.88
CA GLU A 129 -2.22 4.15 -8.91
C GLU A 129 -3.05 5.01 -9.88
N LYS A 130 -3.35 4.51 -11.09
CA LYS A 130 -4.16 5.21 -12.10
C LYS A 130 -5.56 5.51 -11.59
N VAL A 131 -6.27 4.51 -11.06
CA VAL A 131 -7.63 4.69 -10.52
C VAL A 131 -7.65 5.67 -9.35
N ARG A 132 -6.64 5.61 -8.48
CA ARG A 132 -6.54 6.56 -7.36
C ARG A 132 -6.32 8.00 -7.84
N LYS A 133 -5.48 8.19 -8.86
CA LYS A 133 -5.19 9.52 -9.42
C LYS A 133 -6.43 10.15 -10.04
N THR A 134 -7.21 9.41 -10.83
CA THR A 134 -8.44 9.94 -11.44
C THR A 134 -9.44 10.37 -10.36
N ARG A 135 -9.64 9.53 -9.32
CA ARG A 135 -10.53 9.85 -8.19
C ARG A 135 -10.06 11.01 -7.32
N SER A 136 -8.74 11.23 -7.22
CA SER A 136 -8.17 12.32 -6.43
C SER A 136 -8.26 13.67 -7.13
N LEU A 137 -8.13 13.71 -8.47
CA LEU A 137 -8.20 14.95 -9.25
C LEU A 137 -9.63 15.51 -9.26
N ASP A 138 -10.64 14.66 -9.29
CA ASP A 138 -12.06 15.08 -9.21
C ASP A 138 -12.46 15.66 -7.83
N LYS A 139 -11.60 15.56 -6.81
CA LYS A 139 -11.82 16.08 -5.46
C LYS A 139 -10.79 17.11 -5.00
N ILE A 140 -9.86 17.52 -5.86
CA ILE A 140 -9.00 18.69 -5.61
C ILE A 140 -9.66 19.91 -6.27
N CYS A 141 -10.87 20.25 -5.82
CA CYS A 141 -11.22 21.67 -5.79
C CYS A 141 -10.51 22.23 -4.55
N PRO A 142 -9.64 23.25 -4.68
CA PRO A 142 -9.23 24.00 -3.50
C PRO A 142 -10.51 24.53 -2.85
N PHE A 143 -10.61 24.37 -1.55
CA PHE A 143 -11.75 24.80 -0.72
C PHE A 143 -11.92 26.34 -0.68
N SER A 144 -11.36 27.08 -1.65
CA SER A 144 -11.37 28.55 -1.73
C SER A 144 -12.33 29.13 -2.77
N GLU A 145 -13.17 28.34 -3.44
CA GLU A 145 -14.21 28.86 -4.36
C GLU A 145 -15.63 28.45 -3.96
N ILE A 146 -15.92 28.48 -2.66
CA ILE A 146 -17.29 28.74 -2.19
C ILE A 146 -17.22 30.04 -1.39
N SER A 147 -16.83 31.12 -2.07
CA SER A 147 -17.11 32.46 -1.60
C SER A 147 -18.62 32.68 -1.70
N ASN A 148 -19.18 33.18 -0.60
CA ASN A 148 -20.58 33.49 -0.43
C ASN A 148 -21.19 34.18 -1.66
N THR A 149 -22.32 33.68 -2.13
CA THR A 149 -23.31 34.56 -2.76
C THR A 149 -24.67 34.26 -2.14
N THR A 150 -24.94 34.98 -1.06
CA THR A 150 -26.29 35.41 -0.74
C THR A 150 -26.82 36.22 -1.92
N LYS A 151 -27.93 35.79 -2.49
CA LYS A 151 -29.01 36.68 -2.94
C LYS A 151 -30.33 35.96 -2.79
#